data_AF-X1AS96-F1
#
_entry.id   AF-X1AS96-F1
#
_cell.length_a   1.000
_cell.length_b   1.000
_cell.length_c   1.000
_cell.angle_alpha   90.00
_cell.angle_beta   90.00
_cell.angle_gamma   90.00
#
_symmetry.space_group_name_H-M   'P 1'
#
loop_
_entity.id
_entity.type
_entity.pdbx_description
1 polymer ?
#
loop_
_entity_poly.entity_id
_entity_poly.type
_entity_poly.pdbx_seq_one_letter_code
_entity_poly.pdbx_strand_id
1 'polypeptide(L)'
;NISEKELKGMELSREEYDLIWNIGSILASLKRFPNSIMEKITSGTDERMDVIADVHTDLNTKKVLEEGVGSPFNIYVIVKDLKGYRLCQGGVFSYYEFKHPMDDRLTDEKWQDMGERNKRPNQPDWTNTFITKKKK
;
A
#
# COMPACT_ATOMS: atom_id res chain seq x y z
N ASN A 1 -6.30 -10.57 -20.45
CA ASN A 1 -6.02 -9.48 -19.51
C ASN A 1 -7.13 -8.46 -19.62
N ILE A 2 -7.93 -8.22 -18.56
CA ILE A 2 -9.15 -7.38 -18.62
C ILE A 2 -8.80 -5.92 -18.94
N SER A 3 -7.78 -5.36 -18.27
CA SER A 3 -7.36 -3.97 -18.49
C SER A 3 -6.92 -3.69 -19.92
N GLU A 4 -6.28 -4.65 -20.60
CA GLU A 4 -5.90 -4.49 -22.01
C GLU A 4 -7.10 -4.43 -22.94
N LYS A 5 -8.18 -5.18 -22.65
CA LYS A 5 -9.42 -5.11 -23.42
C LYS A 5 -10.09 -3.76 -23.23
N GLU A 6 -10.18 -3.27 -21.99
CA GLU A 6 -10.72 -1.94 -21.68
C GLU A 6 -9.95 -0.84 -22.43
N LEU A 7 -8.61 -0.88 -22.41
CA LEU A 7 -7.75 0.08 -23.12
C LEU A 7 -7.89 0.02 -24.64
N LYS A 8 -8.22 -1.15 -25.20
CA LYS A 8 -8.49 -1.34 -26.63
C LYS A 8 -9.94 -1.02 -27.01
N GLY A 9 -10.80 -0.64 -26.05
CA GLY A 9 -12.22 -0.41 -26.27
C GLY A 9 -12.99 -1.67 -26.66
N MET A 10 -12.50 -2.84 -26.26
CA MET A 10 -13.18 -4.12 -26.48
C MET A 10 -14.23 -4.34 -25.39
N GLU A 11 -15.33 -5.01 -25.75
CA GLU A 11 -16.36 -5.39 -24.80
C GLU A 11 -15.85 -6.50 -23.86
N LEU A 12 -16.15 -6.35 -22.56
CA LEU A 12 -15.84 -7.35 -21.55
C LEU A 12 -17.00 -8.35 -21.45
N SER A 13 -16.68 -9.62 -21.21
CA SER A 13 -17.69 -10.64 -20.94
C SER A 13 -18.36 -10.41 -19.58
N ARG A 14 -19.49 -11.09 -19.35
CA ARG A 14 -20.19 -11.04 -18.06
C ARG A 14 -19.29 -11.51 -16.92
N GLU A 15 -18.54 -12.58 -17.14
CA GLU A 15 -17.61 -13.17 -16.16
C GLU A 15 -16.47 -12.21 -15.81
N GLU A 16 -15.98 -11.44 -16.78
CA GLU A 16 -14.94 -10.42 -16.56
C GLU A 16 -15.46 -9.27 -15.70
N TYR A 17 -16.69 -8.82 -15.95
CA TYR A 17 -17.36 -7.84 -15.10
C TYR A 17 -17.64 -8.36 -13.69
N ASP A 18 -18.12 -9.60 -13.57
CA ASP A 18 -18.37 -10.24 -12.28
C ASP A 18 -17.08 -10.35 -11.45
N LEU A 19 -15.93 -10.62 -12.09
CA LEU A 19 -14.64 -10.58 -11.40
C LEU A 19 -14.30 -9.17 -10.89
N ILE A 20 -14.42 -8.14 -11.73
CA ILE A 20 -14.13 -6.75 -11.33
C ILE A 20 -14.99 -6.34 -10.13
N TRP A 21 -16.30 -6.63 -10.17
CA TRP A 21 -17.20 -6.24 -9.09
C TRP A 21 -16.95 -7.01 -7.78
N ASN A 22 -16.59 -8.29 -7.88
CA ASN A 22 -16.49 -9.15 -6.71
C ASN A 22 -15.06 -9.30 -6.16
N ILE A 23 -14.03 -8.76 -6.83
CA ILE A 23 -12.62 -8.95 -6.42
C ILE A 23 -12.38 -8.54 -4.97
N GLY A 24 -13.00 -7.45 -4.49
CA GLY A 24 -12.87 -7.02 -3.09
C GLY A 24 -13.42 -8.05 -2.11
N SER A 25 -14.59 -8.62 -2.41
CA SER A 25 -15.22 -9.68 -1.61
C SER A 25 -14.42 -10.98 -1.67
N ILE A 26 -13.91 -11.35 -2.84
CA ILE A 26 -13.04 -12.50 -3.04
C ILE A 26 -11.78 -12.36 -2.18
N LEU A 27 -11.07 -11.22 -2.26
CA LEU A 27 -9.88 -10.96 -1.45
C LEU A 27 -10.17 -10.96 0.05
N ALA A 28 -11.31 -10.40 0.47
CA ALA A 28 -11.73 -10.44 1.87
C ALA A 28 -11.99 -11.88 2.35
N SER A 29 -12.64 -12.70 1.52
CA SER A 29 -12.92 -14.10 1.84
C SER A 29 -11.66 -14.95 1.96
N LEU A 30 -10.62 -14.66 1.16
CA LEU A 30 -9.33 -15.35 1.21
C LEU A 30 -8.55 -15.07 2.50
N LYS A 31 -8.83 -13.95 3.16
CA LYS A 31 -8.23 -13.59 4.46
C LYS A 31 -8.94 -14.24 5.65
N ARG A 32 -10.00 -15.01 5.43
CA ARG A 32 -10.78 -15.61 6.51
C ARG A 32 -10.16 -16.94 6.93
N PHE A 33 -9.42 -16.92 8.04
CA PHE A 33 -8.84 -18.11 8.66
C PHE A 33 -9.74 -18.65 9.80
N PRO A 34 -9.54 -19.90 10.26
CA PRO A 34 -10.15 -20.39 11.49
C PRO A 34 -9.87 -19.46 12.68
N ASN A 35 -10.80 -19.37 13.64
CA ASN A 35 -10.70 -18.45 14.78
C ASN A 35 -9.38 -18.57 15.56
N SER A 36 -8.85 -19.78 15.72
CA SER A 36 -7.58 -20.04 16.40
C SER A 36 -6.34 -19.45 15.70
N ILE A 37 -6.43 -19.20 14.40
CA ILE A 37 -5.40 -18.53 13.61
C ILE A 37 -5.67 -17.03 13.61
N MET A 38 -6.93 -16.62 13.46
CA MET A 38 -7.32 -15.22 13.50
C MET A 38 -6.86 -14.58 14.81
N GLU A 39 -7.12 -15.17 15.99
CA GLU A 39 -6.67 -14.63 17.29
C GLU A 39 -5.16 -14.36 17.40
N LYS A 40 -4.34 -15.04 16.58
CA LYS A 40 -2.87 -14.85 16.54
C LYS A 40 -2.44 -13.77 15.54
N ILE A 41 -3.17 -13.62 14.44
CA ILE A 41 -2.88 -12.67 13.34
C ILE A 41 -3.62 -11.34 13.54
N THR A 42 -4.68 -11.32 14.35
CA THR A 42 -5.41 -10.12 14.74
C THR A 42 -4.70 -9.37 15.87
N SER A 43 -3.42 -9.66 16.11
CA SER A 43 -2.59 -8.88 17.03
C SER A 43 -2.42 -7.47 16.42
N GLY A 44 -2.36 -6.44 17.27
CA GLY A 44 -2.50 -5.05 16.81
C GLY A 44 -1.49 -4.60 15.74
N THR A 45 -0.29 -5.20 15.68
CA THR A 45 0.73 -4.91 14.66
C THR A 45 0.44 -5.63 13.34
N ASP A 46 0.03 -6.91 13.40
CA ASP A 46 -0.12 -7.81 12.25
C ASP A 46 -1.34 -7.49 11.37
N GLU A 47 -2.32 -6.76 11.90
CA GLU A 47 -3.49 -6.30 11.14
C GLU A 47 -3.21 -5.06 10.28
N ARG A 48 -2.11 -4.36 10.52
CA ARG A 48 -1.83 -3.10 9.85
C ARG A 48 -1.00 -3.32 8.59
N MET A 49 -1.30 -2.50 7.59
CA MET A 49 -0.53 -2.43 6.35
C MET A 49 0.88 -1.85 6.59
N ASP A 50 1.01 -1.04 7.64
CA ASP A 50 2.19 -0.26 7.97
C ASP A 50 3.33 -1.17 8.46
N VAL A 51 4.30 -1.45 7.59
CA VAL A 51 5.48 -2.30 7.86
C VAL A 51 6.77 -1.61 7.44
N ILE A 52 7.89 -1.98 8.08
CA ILE A 52 9.22 -1.41 7.87
C ILE A 52 10.28 -2.53 7.81
N ALA A 53 11.33 -2.34 7.02
CA ALA A 53 12.46 -3.25 6.99
C ALA A 53 13.78 -2.51 6.74
N ASP A 54 14.82 -2.92 7.48
CA ASP A 54 16.20 -2.61 7.13
C ASP A 54 16.62 -3.48 5.94
N VAL A 55 16.93 -2.84 4.82
CA VAL A 55 17.36 -3.51 3.58
C VAL A 55 18.87 -3.41 3.34
N HIS A 56 19.59 -2.53 4.06
CA HIS A 56 21.02 -2.35 3.89
C HIS A 56 21.69 -1.68 5.11
N THR A 57 22.86 -2.18 5.50
CA THR A 57 23.66 -1.62 6.59
C THR A 57 24.98 -1.03 6.09
N ASP A 58 25.21 0.26 6.36
CA ASP A 58 26.49 0.95 6.12
C ASP A 58 27.26 1.12 7.45
N LEU A 59 28.28 0.28 7.64
CA LEU A 59 29.12 0.29 8.84
C LEU A 59 30.00 1.54 8.96
N ASN A 60 30.35 2.19 7.85
CA ASN A 60 31.24 3.36 7.88
C ASN A 60 30.52 4.58 8.46
N THR A 61 29.27 4.79 8.07
CA THR A 61 28.44 5.89 8.57
C THR A 61 27.59 5.50 9.77
N LYS A 62 27.60 4.22 10.18
CA LYS A 62 26.77 3.64 11.25
C LYS A 62 25.28 3.89 11.03
N LYS A 63 24.83 3.72 9.78
CA LYS A 63 23.43 3.90 9.37
C LYS A 63 22.90 2.65 8.68
N VAL A 64 21.59 2.53 8.69
CA VAL A 64 20.82 1.55 7.92
C VAL A 64 19.95 2.27 6.90
N LEU A 65 19.60 1.59 5.82
CA LEU A 65 18.57 2.00 4.87
C LEU A 65 17.27 1.29 5.26
N GLU A 66 16.30 2.07 5.72
CA GLU A 66 14.97 1.58 6.06
C GLU A 66 14.03 1.81 4.87
N GLU A 67 13.31 0.78 4.46
CA GLU A 67 12.23 0.84 3.48
C GLU A 67 10.93 0.39 4.11
N GLY A 68 9.84 1.12 3.88
CA GLY A 68 8.57 0.80 4.50
C GLY A 68 7.37 1.33 3.75
N VAL A 69 6.20 0.86 4.19
CA VAL A 69 4.91 1.38 3.77
C VAL A 69 4.16 1.89 4.99
N GLY A 70 3.43 2.98 4.85
CA GLY A 70 2.51 3.46 5.89
C GLY A 70 1.06 3.12 5.55
N SER A 71 0.15 3.91 6.11
CA SER A 71 -1.27 3.80 5.81
C SER A 71 -1.54 4.00 4.32
N PRO A 72 -2.51 3.27 3.72
CA PRO A 72 -2.74 3.27 2.29
C PRO A 72 -3.03 4.68 1.76
N PHE A 73 -2.49 4.99 0.59
CA PHE A 73 -2.87 6.17 -0.16
C PHE A 73 -4.07 5.87 -1.06
N ASN A 74 -4.88 6.91 -1.29
CA ASN A 74 -5.91 6.84 -2.32
C ASN A 74 -5.27 7.13 -3.69
N ILE A 75 -5.51 6.24 -4.65
CA ILE A 75 -5.29 6.52 -6.06
C ILE A 75 -6.62 6.85 -6.73
N TYR A 76 -6.60 7.85 -7.61
CA TYR A 76 -7.73 8.22 -8.45
C TYR A 76 -7.32 8.06 -9.91
N VAL A 77 -8.10 7.29 -10.67
CA VAL A 77 -7.82 6.98 -12.07
C VAL A 77 -9.05 7.32 -12.91
N ILE A 78 -8.86 8.14 -13.94
CA ILE A 78 -9.90 8.34 -14.95
C ILE A 78 -9.72 7.25 -16.00
N VAL A 79 -10.71 6.37 -16.13
CA VAL A 79 -10.75 5.35 -17.18
C VAL A 79 -11.72 5.77 -18.27
N LYS A 80 -11.40 5.43 -19.51
CA LYS A 80 -12.28 5.58 -20.67
C LYS A 80 -12.50 4.22 -21.30
N ASP A 81 -13.74 3.76 -21.30
CA ASP A 81 -14.15 2.50 -21.92
C ASP A 81 -15.39 2.72 -22.81
N LEU A 82 -16.03 1.63 -23.24
CA LEU A 82 -17.27 1.65 -24.02
C LEU A 82 -18.45 2.34 -23.30
N LYS A 83 -18.39 2.48 -21.97
CA LYS A 83 -19.40 3.15 -21.15
C LYS A 83 -19.09 4.65 -20.94
N GLY A 84 -17.96 5.14 -21.45
CA GLY A 84 -17.54 6.53 -21.37
C GLY A 84 -16.43 6.78 -20.33
N TYR A 85 -16.34 8.01 -19.83
CA TYR A 85 -15.37 8.37 -18.79
C TYR A 85 -15.91 8.00 -17.41
N ARG A 86 -15.10 7.29 -16.61
CA ARG A 86 -15.41 6.92 -15.24
C ARG A 86 -14.24 7.31 -14.32
N LEU A 87 -14.56 7.81 -13.13
CA LEU A 87 -13.58 8.00 -12.07
C LEU A 87 -13.56 6.74 -11.20
N CYS A 88 -12.40 6.10 -11.13
CA CYS A 88 -12.12 4.95 -10.28
C CYS A 88 -11.27 5.40 -9.09
N GLN A 89 -11.55 4.84 -7.91
CA GLN A 89 -10.75 5.04 -6.70
C GLN A 89 -10.22 3.69 -6.22
N GLY A 90 -8.98 3.66 -5.75
CA GLY A 90 -8.37 2.48 -5.15
C GLY A 90 -7.37 2.83 -4.05
N GLY A 91 -6.77 1.80 -3.46
CA GLY A 91 -5.67 1.92 -2.51
C GLY A 91 -4.32 1.62 -3.16
N VAL A 92 -3.28 2.37 -2.80
CA VAL A 92 -1.88 2.13 -3.19
C VAL A 92 -0.95 2.27 -1.99
N PHE A 93 0.24 1.67 -2.08
CA PHE A 93 1.25 1.74 -1.03
C PHE A 93 1.76 3.18 -0.84
N SER A 94 1.89 3.60 0.42
CA SER A 94 2.56 4.85 0.79
C SER A 94 4.02 4.55 1.08
N TYR A 95 4.86 4.57 0.04
CA TYR A 95 6.27 4.19 0.13
C TYR A 95 7.12 5.21 0.92
N TYR A 96 8.07 4.70 1.69
CA TYR A 96 9.09 5.45 2.42
C TYR A 96 10.44 4.75 2.24
N GLU A 97 11.50 5.54 2.04
CA GLU A 97 12.90 5.08 2.00
C GLU A 97 13.75 6.18 2.63
N PHE A 98 14.53 5.83 3.66
CA PHE A 98 15.36 6.81 4.37
C PHE A 98 16.50 6.13 5.14
N LYS A 99 17.54 6.92 5.42
CA LYS A 99 18.64 6.46 6.29
C LYS A 99 18.28 6.65 7.76
N HIS A 100 18.53 5.64 8.58
CA HIS A 100 18.26 5.66 10.03
C HIS A 100 19.50 5.21 10.84
N PRO A 101 19.68 5.63 12.11
CA PRO A 101 20.81 5.17 12.93
C PRO A 101 20.83 3.65 13.11
N MET A 102 22.00 3.03 12.97
CA MET A 102 22.17 1.58 13.06
C MET A 102 21.88 1.01 14.46
N ASP A 103 22.04 1.82 15.51
CA ASP A 103 21.76 1.49 16.90
C ASP A 103 20.27 1.66 17.28
N ASP A 104 19.44 2.15 16.36
CA ASP A 104 17.98 2.31 16.55
C ASP A 104 17.19 1.72 15.38
N ARG A 105 17.55 0.53 14.89
CA ARG A 105 16.77 -0.16 13.84
C ARG A 105 15.28 -0.23 14.19
N LEU A 106 14.44 0.04 13.20
CA LEU A 106 13.00 0.12 13.41
C LEU A 106 12.36 -1.27 13.46
N THR A 107 11.33 -1.38 14.28
CA THR A 107 10.37 -2.49 14.23
C THR A 107 9.04 -1.95 13.73
N ASP A 108 8.14 -2.84 13.29
CA ASP A 108 6.81 -2.44 12.82
C ASP A 108 6.06 -1.64 13.90
N GLU A 109 6.17 -1.99 15.18
CA GLU A 109 5.55 -1.23 16.28
C GLU A 109 6.07 0.20 16.37
N LYS A 110 7.40 0.40 16.30
CA LYS A 110 8.00 1.74 16.30
C LYS A 110 7.55 2.52 15.08
N TRP A 111 7.50 1.88 13.92
CA TRP A 111 7.06 2.50 12.67
C TRP A 111 5.59 2.91 12.68
N GLN A 112 4.74 2.09 13.30
CA GLN A 112 3.32 2.37 13.52
C GLN A 112 3.13 3.54 14.50
N ASP A 113 3.84 3.57 15.64
CA ASP A 113 3.82 4.68 16.60
C ASP A 113 4.29 6.00 15.95
N MET A 114 5.32 5.97 15.11
CA MET A 114 5.75 7.14 14.33
C MET A 114 4.63 7.65 13.42
N GLY A 115 3.83 6.76 12.82
CA GLY A 115 2.67 7.11 12.00
C GLY A 115 1.59 7.82 12.82
N GLU A 116 1.20 7.22 13.94
CA GLU A 116 0.18 7.78 14.85
C GLU A 116 0.57 9.16 15.39
N ARG A 117 1.86 9.37 15.67
CA ARG A 117 2.40 10.63 16.17
C ARG A 117 2.74 11.65 15.07
N ASN A 118 2.50 11.33 13.80
CA ASN A 118 2.90 12.14 12.64
C ASN A 118 4.40 12.51 12.64
N LYS A 119 5.26 11.54 13.02
CA LYS A 119 6.72 11.67 13.10
C LYS A 119 7.47 10.86 12.03
N ARG A 120 6.75 10.25 11.08
CA ARG A 120 7.39 9.58 9.93
C ARG A 120 8.21 10.59 9.12
N PRO A 121 9.36 10.18 8.57
CA PRO A 121 10.12 11.02 7.66
C PRO A 121 9.33 11.31 6.39
N ASN A 122 9.78 12.29 5.62
CA ASN A 122 9.20 12.55 4.31
C ASN A 122 9.45 11.38 3.36
N GLN A 123 8.56 11.22 2.39
CA GLN A 123 8.75 10.27 1.31
C GLN A 123 9.91 10.72 0.40
N PRO A 124 10.56 9.79 -0.32
CA PRO A 124 11.66 10.12 -1.21
C PRO A 124 11.26 11.15 -2.26
N ASP A 125 12.17 12.07 -2.59
CA ASP A 125 11.85 13.22 -3.45
C ASP A 125 11.37 12.84 -4.85
N TRP A 126 11.81 11.70 -5.37
CA TRP A 126 11.41 11.21 -6.69
C TRP A 126 9.91 10.87 -6.78
N THR A 127 9.26 10.59 -5.64
CA THR A 127 7.82 10.29 -5.56
C THR A 127 6.95 11.53 -5.76
N ASN A 128 7.50 12.73 -5.61
CA ASN A 128 6.78 14.00 -5.75
C ASN A 128 6.17 14.20 -7.15
N THR A 129 6.61 13.44 -8.15
CA THR A 129 6.11 13.54 -9.54
C THR A 129 4.71 12.94 -9.72
N PHE A 130 4.30 12.03 -8.83
CA PHE A 130 3.01 11.32 -8.94
C PHE A 130 2.23 11.25 -7.62
N ILE A 131 2.81 11.67 -6.48
CA ILE A 131 2.12 11.77 -5.19
C ILE A 131 1.71 13.22 -4.94
N THR A 132 0.44 13.44 -4.62
CA THR A 132 -0.07 14.76 -4.21
C THR A 132 0.06 14.96 -2.70
N LYS A 133 0.45 16.16 -2.28
CA LYS A 133 0.49 16.51 -0.86
C LYS A 133 -0.93 16.67 -0.34
N LYS A 134 -1.21 16.10 0.84
CA LYS A 134 -2.48 16.31 1.55
C LYS A 134 -2.66 17.82 1.77
N LYS A 135 -3.69 18.43 1.17
CA LYS A 135 -4.07 19.81 1.51
C LYS A 135 -4.49 19.81 2.98
N LYS A 136 -3.85 20.67 3.77
CA LYS A 136 -4.26 20.94 5.16
C LYS A 136 -5.59 21.67 5.17
#